data_AF-A0A6M8V401-F1
#
_entry.id   AF-A0A6M8V401-F1
#
_cell.length_a   1.000
_cell.length_b   1.000
_cell.length_c   1.000
_cell.angle_alpha   90.00
_cell.angle_beta   90.00
_cell.angle_gamma   90.00
#
_symmetry.space_group_name_H-M   'P 1'
#
loop_
_entity.id
_entity.type
_entity.pdbx_description
1 polymer ?
#
loop_
_entity_poly.entity_id
_entity_poly.type
_entity_poly.pdbx_seq_one_letter_code
_entity_poly.pdbx_strand_id
1 'polypeptide(L)'
;MDKPNIKAYFAWIAICIIWGTTYLFIRIGVETMPPMLFAGFRWVAAGLFLIAILIFKKKALPKKGDIKHILIIGTALLGFGNGLVVVGEQWIESGLAALLITTVPFWMVGVESLLPKGPKLSRLTILGLIVGGLGVVLIFGGDLKYIFDSKYLIGVLCILGAVIAWSLGSVYSKYKKVSVHPLMSASIQMLFAGSVQVILGFILGEFNHLQFTQDGFLSLAYLIIFGSIFGYGSYIYALEHLPLSLVSTYAYINPVIALFLGWVFLNEQLNLFIVIASVIIIGGVVLVKIGNNKRTLLKRF
;
A
#
# COMPACT_ATOMS: atom_id res chain seq x y z
N MET A 1 -31.50 -5.68 -6.67
CA MET A 1 -30.42 -4.67 -6.66
C MET A 1 -29.92 -4.57 -5.24
N ASP A 2 -28.75 -5.12 -4.95
CA ASP A 2 -28.15 -5.03 -3.61
C ASP A 2 -27.94 -3.55 -3.26
N LYS A 3 -28.39 -3.14 -2.07
CA LYS A 3 -28.22 -1.76 -1.59
C LYS A 3 -26.73 -1.38 -1.72
N PRO A 4 -26.38 -0.21 -2.28
CA PRO A 4 -24.99 0.21 -2.32
C PRO A 4 -24.43 0.19 -0.90
N ASN A 5 -23.36 -0.58 -0.68
CA ASN A 5 -22.73 -0.70 0.63
C ASN A 5 -21.99 0.60 0.93
N ILE A 6 -22.73 1.60 1.41
CA ILE A 6 -22.24 2.95 1.70
C ILE A 6 -21.05 2.92 2.65
N LYS A 7 -21.01 1.95 3.57
CA LYS A 7 -19.90 1.74 4.50
C LYS A 7 -18.60 1.39 3.77
N ALA A 8 -18.68 0.62 2.68
CA ALA A 8 -17.50 0.26 1.90
C ALA A 8 -16.94 1.46 1.13
N TYR A 9 -17.80 2.38 0.67
CA TYR A 9 -17.35 3.65 0.06
C TYR A 9 -16.72 4.58 1.10
N PHE A 10 -17.28 4.67 2.31
CA PHE A 10 -16.63 5.40 3.41
C PHE A 10 -15.28 4.79 3.79
N ALA A 11 -15.19 3.46 3.84
CA ALA A 11 -13.92 2.76 4.04
C ALA A 11 -12.93 3.12 2.92
N TRP A 12 -13.37 3.16 1.66
CA TRP A 12 -12.53 3.59 0.54
C TRP A 12 -12.05 5.04 0.68
N ILE A 13 -12.91 5.98 1.04
CA ILE A 13 -12.51 7.38 1.28
C ILE A 13 -11.50 7.48 2.43
N ALA A 14 -11.72 6.73 3.51
CA ALA A 14 -10.79 6.68 4.64
C ALA A 14 -9.40 6.22 4.20
N ILE A 15 -9.31 5.17 3.36
CA ILE A 15 -8.04 4.71 2.79
C ILE A 15 -7.33 5.83 2.04
N CYS A 16 -8.04 6.53 1.16
CA CYS A 16 -7.46 7.58 0.32
C CYS A 16 -6.81 8.69 1.16
N ILE A 17 -7.47 9.10 2.24
CA ILE A 17 -6.96 10.18 3.11
C ILE A 17 -5.84 9.66 4.02
N ILE A 18 -6.11 8.56 4.73
CA ILE A 18 -5.18 8.03 5.75
C ILE A 18 -3.89 7.56 5.09
N TRP A 19 -3.95 6.83 3.98
CA TRP A 19 -2.74 6.34 3.33
C TRP A 19 -1.99 7.42 2.58
N GLY A 20 -2.66 8.47 2.09
CA GLY A 20 -1.97 9.67 1.62
C GLY A 20 -1.07 10.29 2.70
N THR A 21 -1.53 10.35 3.94
CA THR A 21 -0.70 10.84 5.08
C THR A 21 0.34 9.82 5.55
N THR A 22 0.17 8.54 5.21
CA THR A 22 0.99 7.45 5.79
C THR A 22 2.45 7.54 5.35
N TYR A 23 2.73 7.94 4.11
CA TYR A 23 4.09 8.13 3.60
C TYR A 23 4.85 9.18 4.42
N LEU A 24 4.21 10.32 4.74
CA LEU A 24 4.82 11.36 5.58
C LEU A 24 5.30 10.78 6.93
N PHE A 25 4.41 10.05 7.63
CA PHE A 25 4.75 9.51 8.95
C PHE A 25 5.68 8.30 8.89
N ILE A 26 5.69 7.54 7.79
CA ILE A 26 6.72 6.52 7.59
C ILE A 26 8.08 7.23 7.48
N ARG A 27 8.21 8.22 6.60
CA ARG A 27 9.44 8.99 6.41
C ARG A 27 9.97 9.59 7.72
N ILE A 28 9.13 10.28 8.50
CA ILE A 28 9.52 10.83 9.81
C ILE A 28 9.96 9.72 10.78
N GLY A 29 9.21 8.62 10.81
CA GLY A 29 9.49 7.51 11.71
C GLY A 29 10.84 6.84 11.44
N VAL A 30 11.15 6.57 10.18
CA VAL A 30 12.37 5.84 9.78
C VAL A 30 13.64 6.68 9.82
N GLU A 31 13.53 8.00 10.02
CA GLU A 31 14.69 8.86 10.31
C GLU A 31 15.28 8.60 11.70
N THR A 32 14.48 8.06 12.62
CA THR A 32 14.87 7.89 14.03
C THR A 32 14.76 6.46 14.53
N MET A 33 13.86 5.66 13.94
CA MET A 33 13.68 4.25 14.26
C MET A 33 14.13 3.36 13.10
N PRO A 34 14.86 2.27 13.37
CA PRO A 34 15.20 1.29 12.35
C PRO A 34 13.95 0.72 11.66
N PRO A 35 14.00 0.47 10.35
CA PRO A 35 12.82 0.22 9.52
C PRO A 35 12.06 -1.06 9.88
N MET A 36 12.76 -2.18 10.17
CA MET A 36 12.09 -3.44 10.49
C MET A 36 11.44 -3.42 11.87
N LEU A 37 12.09 -2.81 12.86
CA LEU A 37 11.49 -2.59 14.18
C LEU A 37 10.32 -1.60 14.12
N PHE A 38 10.46 -0.50 13.36
CA PHE A 38 9.39 0.47 13.20
C PHE A 38 8.13 -0.15 12.58
N ALA A 39 8.28 -0.85 11.45
CA ALA A 39 7.18 -1.59 10.83
C ALA A 39 6.66 -2.71 11.75
N GLY A 40 7.57 -3.46 12.37
CA GLY A 40 7.26 -4.58 13.24
C GLY A 40 6.40 -4.18 14.45
N PHE A 41 6.85 -3.20 15.22
CA PHE A 41 6.10 -2.67 16.38
C PHE A 41 4.74 -2.11 15.96
N ARG A 42 4.70 -1.38 14.83
CA ARG A 42 3.45 -0.85 14.26
C ARG A 42 2.42 -1.95 14.04
N TRP A 43 2.82 -3.03 13.37
CA TRP A 43 1.91 -4.11 12.97
C TRP A 43 1.58 -5.06 14.13
N VAL A 44 2.54 -5.36 15.01
CA VAL A 44 2.28 -6.16 16.23
C VAL A 44 1.28 -5.45 17.13
N ALA A 45 1.49 -4.16 17.43
CA ALA A 45 0.61 -3.40 18.31
C ALA A 45 -0.82 -3.31 17.74
N ALA A 46 -0.96 -2.96 16.46
CA ALA A 46 -2.25 -2.89 15.79
C ALA A 46 -2.97 -4.25 15.75
N GLY A 47 -2.22 -5.32 15.42
CA GLY A 47 -2.73 -6.69 15.36
C GLY A 47 -3.23 -7.19 16.71
N LEU A 48 -2.44 -7.04 17.77
CA LEU A 48 -2.81 -7.44 19.14
C LEU A 48 -4.04 -6.67 19.62
N PHE A 49 -4.07 -5.35 19.41
CA PHE A 49 -5.20 -4.51 19.83
C PHE A 49 -6.51 -4.93 19.15
N LEU A 50 -6.48 -5.15 17.83
CA LEU A 50 -7.67 -5.61 17.11
C LEU A 50 -8.08 -7.04 17.48
N ILE A 51 -7.13 -7.97 17.64
CA ILE A 51 -7.42 -9.34 18.10
C ILE A 51 -8.12 -9.29 19.46
N ALA A 52 -7.58 -8.52 20.42
CA ALA A 52 -8.17 -8.38 21.74
C ALA A 52 -9.63 -7.90 21.65
N ILE A 53 -9.89 -6.80 20.95
CA ILE A 53 -11.26 -6.26 20.75
C ILE A 53 -12.19 -7.30 20.13
N LEU A 54 -11.73 -8.03 19.12
CA LEU A 54 -12.56 -8.98 18.39
C LEU A 54 -12.85 -10.25 19.23
N ILE A 55 -11.91 -10.70 20.05
CA ILE A 55 -12.13 -11.76 21.04
C ILE A 55 -13.13 -11.30 22.11
N PHE A 56 -12.99 -10.08 22.65
CA PHE A 56 -13.98 -9.50 23.58
C PHE A 56 -15.38 -9.42 22.96
N LYS A 57 -15.47 -9.11 21.67
CA LYS A 57 -16.72 -9.13 20.88
C LYS A 57 -17.17 -10.53 20.44
N LYS A 58 -16.55 -11.60 20.96
CA LYS A 58 -16.85 -13.01 20.69
C LYS A 58 -16.86 -13.34 19.18
N LYS A 59 -15.99 -12.69 18.39
CA LYS A 59 -15.80 -13.03 16.98
C LYS A 59 -14.98 -14.32 16.88
N ALA A 60 -15.38 -15.21 15.97
CA ALA A 60 -14.70 -16.48 15.77
C ALA A 60 -13.27 -16.31 15.24
N LEU A 61 -12.38 -17.17 15.71
CA LEU A 61 -11.03 -17.33 15.16
C LEU A 61 -11.08 -18.04 13.80
N PRO A 62 -10.08 -17.84 12.93
CA PRO A 62 -10.06 -18.51 11.63
C PRO A 62 -9.94 -20.02 11.77
N LYS A 63 -10.55 -20.74 10.82
CA LYS A 63 -10.37 -22.19 10.70
C LYS A 63 -8.93 -22.50 10.29
N LYS A 64 -8.40 -23.67 10.68
CA LYS A 64 -7.03 -24.09 10.34
C LYS A 64 -6.69 -23.96 8.84
N GLY A 65 -7.65 -24.27 7.97
CA GLY A 65 -7.49 -24.16 6.51
C GLY A 65 -7.38 -22.72 5.99
N ASP A 66 -7.94 -21.74 6.71
CA ASP A 66 -7.86 -20.33 6.33
C ASP A 66 -6.54 -19.69 6.77
N ILE A 67 -5.93 -20.17 7.85
CA ILE A 67 -4.70 -19.60 8.42
C ILE A 67 -3.62 -19.46 7.35
N LYS A 68 -3.32 -20.50 6.58
CA LYS A 68 -2.26 -20.42 5.55
C LYS A 68 -2.50 -19.29 4.55
N HIS A 69 -3.75 -19.05 4.18
CA HIS A 69 -4.12 -18.02 3.21
C HIS A 69 -4.00 -16.63 3.83
N ILE A 70 -4.41 -16.49 5.09
CA ILE A 70 -4.23 -15.26 5.87
C ILE A 70 -2.73 -14.94 5.98
N LEU A 71 -1.88 -15.91 6.29
CA LEU A 71 -0.43 -15.69 6.38
C LEU A 71 0.17 -15.29 5.03
N ILE A 72 -0.21 -15.95 3.92
CA ILE A 72 0.24 -15.57 2.57
C ILE A 72 -0.15 -14.13 2.24
N ILE A 73 -1.39 -13.73 2.55
CA ILE A 73 -1.87 -12.36 2.32
C ILE A 73 -1.07 -11.37 3.18
N GLY A 74 -0.87 -11.66 4.47
CA GLY A 74 -0.10 -10.82 5.37
C GLY A 74 1.35 -10.65 4.94
N THR A 75 2.01 -11.72 4.49
CA THR A 75 3.37 -11.67 3.94
C THR A 75 3.42 -10.76 2.72
N ALA A 76 2.50 -10.93 1.76
CA ALA A 76 2.52 -10.17 0.52
C ALA A 76 2.18 -8.69 0.75
N LEU A 77 1.12 -8.39 1.52
CA LEU A 77 0.62 -7.03 1.73
C LEU A 77 1.42 -6.26 2.76
N LEU A 78 1.67 -6.83 3.94
CA LEU A 78 2.27 -6.11 5.06
C LEU A 78 3.77 -6.37 5.17
N GLY A 79 4.19 -7.62 4.96
CA GLY A 79 5.58 -8.03 5.00
C GLY A 79 6.41 -7.39 3.89
N PHE A 80 6.08 -7.69 2.63
CA PHE A 80 6.76 -7.13 1.47
C PHE A 80 6.13 -5.83 0.99
N GLY A 81 4.81 -5.77 0.83
CA GLY A 81 4.12 -4.57 0.33
C GLY A 81 4.41 -3.34 1.18
N ASN A 82 3.97 -3.30 2.44
CA ASN A 82 4.26 -2.16 3.31
C ASN A 82 5.70 -2.17 3.85
N GLY A 83 6.26 -3.33 4.20
CA GLY A 83 7.62 -3.39 4.74
C GLY A 83 8.69 -2.85 3.79
N LEU A 84 8.61 -3.12 2.49
CA LEU A 84 9.53 -2.52 1.52
C LEU A 84 9.30 -1.02 1.32
N VAL A 85 8.08 -0.50 1.53
CA VAL A 85 7.85 0.95 1.57
C VAL A 85 8.60 1.58 2.74
N VAL A 86 8.48 1.00 3.94
CA VAL A 86 9.19 1.46 5.14
C VAL A 86 10.71 1.43 4.93
N VAL A 87 11.23 0.37 4.31
CA VAL A 87 12.66 0.29 3.98
C VAL A 87 13.06 1.35 2.95
N GLY A 88 12.28 1.49 1.89
CA GLY A 88 12.62 2.37 0.78
C GLY A 88 12.65 3.85 1.19
N GLU A 89 11.69 4.26 2.02
CA GLU A 89 11.58 5.63 2.54
C GLU A 89 12.70 6.05 3.49
N GLN A 90 13.65 5.18 3.82
CA GLN A 90 14.91 5.63 4.44
C GLN A 90 15.75 6.50 3.50
N TRP A 91 15.62 6.28 2.18
CA TRP A 91 16.47 6.92 1.18
C TRP A 91 15.72 7.73 0.12
N ILE A 92 14.40 7.61 0.07
CA ILE A 92 13.57 8.40 -0.83
C ILE A 92 12.54 9.22 -0.07
N GLU A 93 12.17 10.34 -0.66
CA GLU A 93 11.13 11.24 -0.15
C GLU A 93 9.74 10.60 -0.16
N SER A 94 8.89 11.04 0.77
CA SER A 94 7.54 10.50 0.97
C SER A 94 6.63 10.75 -0.24
N GLY A 95 6.73 11.93 -0.85
CA GLY A 95 6.01 12.26 -2.08
C GLY A 95 6.39 11.36 -3.25
N LEU A 96 7.68 11.05 -3.40
CA LEU A 96 8.17 10.14 -4.43
C LEU A 96 7.72 8.70 -4.18
N ALA A 97 7.80 8.20 -2.95
CA ALA A 97 7.30 6.88 -2.59
C ALA A 97 5.82 6.73 -2.98
N ALA A 98 4.99 7.71 -2.62
CA ALA A 98 3.57 7.72 -2.98
C ALA A 98 3.35 7.77 -4.50
N LEU A 99 4.16 8.55 -5.22
CA LEU A 99 4.09 8.63 -6.67
C LEU A 99 4.41 7.29 -7.33
N LEU A 100 5.40 6.53 -6.86
CA LEU A 100 5.67 5.19 -7.36
C LEU A 100 4.52 4.21 -7.06
N ILE A 101 3.87 4.34 -5.90
CA ILE A 101 2.70 3.53 -5.52
C ILE A 101 1.50 3.73 -6.45
N THR A 102 1.37 4.87 -7.15
CA THR A 102 0.31 5.07 -8.16
C THR A 102 0.26 4.00 -9.24
N THR A 103 1.34 3.23 -9.41
CA THR A 103 1.43 2.13 -10.37
C THR A 103 0.74 0.85 -9.90
N VAL A 104 0.31 0.75 -8.63
CA VAL A 104 -0.42 -0.42 -8.10
C VAL A 104 -1.59 -0.87 -8.98
N PRO A 105 -2.47 0.01 -9.49
CA PRO A 105 -3.60 -0.41 -10.32
C PRO A 105 -3.16 -1.06 -11.63
N PHE A 106 -2.01 -0.66 -12.18
CA PHE A 106 -1.42 -1.29 -13.36
C PHE A 106 -1.08 -2.76 -13.10
N TRP A 107 -0.38 -3.01 -12.00
CA TRP A 107 0.00 -4.35 -11.59
C TRP A 107 -1.20 -5.19 -11.17
N MET A 108 -2.15 -4.62 -10.45
CA MET A 108 -3.38 -5.32 -10.09
C MET A 108 -4.17 -5.77 -11.32
N VAL A 109 -4.37 -4.88 -12.31
CA VAL A 109 -5.06 -5.22 -13.56
C VAL A 109 -4.27 -6.25 -14.37
N GLY A 110 -2.94 -6.11 -14.43
CA GLY A 110 -2.06 -7.09 -15.09
C GLY A 110 -2.20 -8.48 -14.46
N VAL A 111 -2.02 -8.58 -13.15
CA VAL A 111 -2.15 -9.84 -12.39
C VAL A 111 -3.56 -10.42 -12.52
N GLU A 112 -4.61 -9.59 -12.40
CA GLU A 112 -6.00 -10.03 -12.55
C GLU A 112 -6.26 -10.59 -13.96
N SER A 113 -5.67 -9.99 -14.99
CA SER A 113 -5.82 -10.43 -16.39
C SER A 113 -5.15 -11.78 -16.69
N LEU A 114 -4.12 -12.16 -15.92
CA LEU A 114 -3.41 -13.43 -16.05
C LEU A 114 -4.15 -14.60 -15.39
N LEU A 115 -5.19 -14.34 -14.60
CA LEU A 115 -6.01 -15.39 -14.01
C LEU A 115 -6.81 -16.14 -15.09
N PRO A 116 -7.13 -17.45 -14.91
CA PRO A 116 -7.85 -18.25 -15.90
C PRO A 116 -9.21 -17.68 -16.36
N LYS A 117 -9.85 -16.85 -15.53
CA LYS A 117 -11.10 -16.13 -15.83
C LYS A 117 -10.95 -14.61 -15.77
N GLY A 118 -9.71 -14.13 -15.87
CA GLY A 118 -9.35 -12.73 -15.82
C GLY A 118 -9.89 -11.93 -17.00
N PRO A 119 -10.15 -10.62 -16.82
CA PRO A 119 -10.48 -9.75 -17.94
C PRO A 119 -9.25 -9.56 -18.83
N LYS A 120 -9.34 -9.88 -20.14
CA LYS A 120 -8.29 -9.49 -21.10
C LYS A 120 -7.99 -7.98 -21.06
N LEU A 121 -6.75 -7.58 -21.34
CA LEU A 121 -6.39 -6.17 -21.38
C LEU A 121 -6.97 -5.49 -22.64
N SER A 122 -7.54 -4.30 -22.50
CA SER A 122 -7.97 -3.48 -23.64
C SER A 122 -6.77 -2.73 -24.23
N ARG A 123 -6.85 -2.30 -25.51
CA ARG A 123 -5.78 -1.46 -26.11
C ARG A 123 -5.55 -0.17 -25.33
N LEU A 124 -6.62 0.44 -24.80
CA LEU A 124 -6.54 1.63 -23.93
C LEU A 124 -5.87 1.32 -22.59
N THR A 125 -6.11 0.12 -22.04
CA THR A 125 -5.43 -0.35 -20.85
C THR A 125 -3.93 -0.49 -21.11
N ILE A 126 -3.54 -1.13 -22.22
CA ILE A 126 -2.13 -1.28 -22.59
C ILE A 126 -1.46 0.08 -22.80
N LEU A 127 -2.12 1.00 -23.51
CA LEU A 127 -1.61 2.36 -23.69
C LEU A 127 -1.43 3.07 -22.35
N GLY A 128 -2.41 2.99 -21.46
CA GLY A 128 -2.31 3.58 -20.13
C GLY A 128 -1.17 2.98 -19.28
N LEU A 129 -0.92 1.67 -19.40
CA LEU A 129 0.24 1.01 -18.78
C LEU A 129 1.56 1.58 -19.29
N ILE A 130 1.69 1.76 -20.62
CA ILE A 130 2.90 2.31 -21.24
C ILE A 130 3.12 3.77 -20.78
N VAL A 131 2.08 4.60 -20.85
CA VAL A 131 2.15 6.02 -20.43
C VAL A 131 2.52 6.14 -18.96
N GLY A 132 1.89 5.34 -18.08
CA GLY A 132 2.22 5.30 -16.66
C GLY A 132 3.67 4.87 -16.39
N GLY A 133 4.14 3.84 -17.10
CA GLY A 133 5.53 3.39 -17.02
C GLY A 133 6.54 4.45 -17.48
N LEU A 134 6.24 5.18 -18.56
CA LEU A 134 7.06 6.31 -19.00
C LEU A 134 7.12 7.43 -17.95
N GLY A 135 6.01 7.71 -17.28
CA GLY A 135 5.97 8.67 -16.17
C GLY A 135 6.88 8.26 -15.01
N VAL A 136 6.92 6.96 -14.66
CA VAL A 136 7.87 6.43 -13.65
C VAL A 136 9.32 6.61 -14.09
N VAL A 137 9.63 6.32 -15.36
CA VAL A 137 10.99 6.53 -15.90
C VAL A 137 11.38 8.02 -15.86
N LEU A 138 10.43 8.92 -16.13
CA LEU A 138 10.67 10.37 -16.16
C LEU A 138 11.04 10.94 -14.78
N ILE A 139 10.59 10.32 -13.69
CA ILE A 139 11.03 10.66 -12.32
C ILE A 139 12.56 10.62 -12.22
N PHE A 140 13.20 9.59 -12.79
CA PHE A 140 14.66 9.45 -12.77
C PHE A 140 15.37 10.43 -13.70
N GLY A 141 14.67 11.00 -14.68
CA GLY A 141 15.24 11.98 -15.61
C GLY A 141 15.45 13.37 -15.01
N GLY A 142 14.76 13.69 -13.90
CA GLY A 142 14.79 15.02 -13.29
C GLY A 142 16.02 15.31 -12.44
N ASP A 143 16.70 14.28 -11.93
CA ASP A 143 17.91 14.42 -11.15
C ASP A 143 18.93 13.35 -11.52
N LEU A 144 19.74 13.63 -12.55
CA LEU A 144 20.90 12.83 -12.95
C LEU A 144 21.87 12.58 -11.77
N LYS A 145 21.82 13.42 -10.73
CA LYS A 145 22.61 13.31 -9.50
C LYS A 145 22.27 12.06 -8.67
N TYR A 146 21.05 11.56 -8.72
CA TYR A 146 20.63 10.36 -7.98
C TYR A 146 20.80 9.05 -8.75
N ILE A 147 21.03 9.10 -10.07
CA ILE A 147 21.21 7.89 -10.89
C ILE A 147 22.43 7.07 -10.45
N PHE A 148 23.42 7.73 -9.84
CA PHE A 148 24.63 7.09 -9.30
C PHE A 148 24.58 6.86 -7.77
N ASP A 149 23.49 7.22 -7.09
CA ASP A 149 23.33 6.93 -5.66
C ASP A 149 22.70 5.54 -5.48
N SER A 150 23.52 4.57 -5.07
CA SER A 150 23.10 3.20 -4.81
C SER A 150 21.98 3.10 -3.78
N LYS A 151 21.96 3.96 -2.74
CA LYS A 151 20.92 3.92 -1.70
C LYS A 151 19.58 4.41 -2.22
N TYR A 152 19.60 5.47 -3.02
CA TYR A 152 18.41 5.97 -3.69
C TYR A 152 17.82 4.92 -4.64
N LEU A 153 18.67 4.27 -5.46
CA LEU A 153 18.24 3.18 -6.35
C LEU A 153 17.65 2.00 -5.56
N ILE A 154 18.28 1.58 -4.46
CA ILE A 154 17.72 0.55 -3.56
C ILE A 154 16.34 0.98 -3.07
N GLY A 155 16.18 2.23 -2.62
CA GLY A 155 14.91 2.74 -2.15
C GLY A 155 13.81 2.65 -3.20
N VAL A 156 14.09 3.06 -4.43
CA VAL A 156 13.11 2.95 -5.53
C VAL A 156 12.79 1.49 -5.87
N LEU A 157 13.79 0.61 -5.93
CA LEU A 157 13.58 -0.83 -6.17
C LEU A 157 12.74 -1.47 -5.06
N CYS A 158 12.93 -1.06 -3.80
CA CYS A 158 12.08 -1.46 -2.70
C CYS A 158 10.62 -1.06 -2.93
N ILE A 159 10.34 0.19 -3.35
CA ILE A 159 8.96 0.60 -3.64
C ILE A 159 8.37 -0.15 -4.83
N LEU A 160 9.13 -0.38 -5.90
CA LEU A 160 8.65 -1.17 -7.04
C LEU A 160 8.33 -2.62 -6.62
N GLY A 161 9.18 -3.23 -5.78
CA GLY A 161 8.92 -4.52 -5.16
C GLY A 161 7.66 -4.50 -4.28
N ALA A 162 7.47 -3.44 -3.50
CA ALA A 162 6.28 -3.21 -2.69
C ALA A 162 5.01 -3.20 -3.54
N VAL A 163 5.01 -2.45 -4.66
CA VAL A 163 3.88 -2.36 -5.58
C VAL A 163 3.48 -3.73 -6.11
N ILE A 164 4.46 -4.55 -6.52
CA ILE A 164 4.22 -5.88 -7.06
C ILE A 164 3.65 -6.80 -5.99
N ALA A 165 4.30 -6.85 -4.81
CA ALA A 165 3.87 -7.68 -3.69
C ALA A 165 2.46 -7.30 -3.21
N TRP A 166 2.20 -6.00 -3.10
CA TRP A 166 0.89 -5.47 -2.75
C TRP A 166 -0.19 -5.86 -3.76
N SER A 167 0.12 -5.75 -5.05
CA SER A 167 -0.82 -6.07 -6.13
C SER A 167 -1.15 -7.56 -6.16
N LEU A 168 -0.13 -8.42 -6.06
CA LEU A 168 -0.30 -9.87 -5.96
C LEU A 168 -1.13 -10.27 -4.73
N GLY A 169 -0.76 -9.74 -3.55
CA GLY A 169 -1.47 -10.01 -2.31
C GLY A 169 -2.93 -9.56 -2.34
N SER A 170 -3.21 -8.43 -3.00
CA SER A 170 -4.55 -7.86 -3.10
C SER A 170 -5.44 -8.66 -4.05
N VAL A 171 -4.92 -9.04 -5.21
CA VAL A 171 -5.64 -9.94 -6.14
C VAL A 171 -5.88 -11.28 -5.46
N TYR A 172 -4.87 -11.84 -4.79
CA TYR A 172 -5.03 -13.08 -4.04
C TYR A 172 -6.10 -12.98 -2.96
N SER A 173 -6.06 -11.93 -2.12
CA SER A 173 -7.05 -11.67 -1.08
C SER A 173 -8.46 -11.46 -1.64
N LYS A 174 -8.58 -10.85 -2.84
CA LYS A 174 -9.88 -10.61 -3.48
C LYS A 174 -10.57 -11.90 -3.89
N TYR A 175 -9.82 -12.85 -4.45
CA TYR A 175 -10.38 -14.08 -5.00
C TYR A 175 -10.34 -15.26 -4.04
N LYS A 176 -9.40 -15.27 -3.10
CA LYS A 176 -9.31 -16.32 -2.10
C LYS A 176 -10.20 -16.00 -0.91
N LYS A 177 -11.40 -16.58 -0.91
CA LYS A 177 -12.34 -16.47 0.21
C LYS A 177 -11.79 -17.19 1.45
N VAL A 178 -11.76 -16.47 2.56
CA VAL A 178 -11.54 -16.99 3.92
C VAL A 178 -12.84 -16.87 4.70
N SER A 179 -13.13 -17.83 5.57
CA SER A 179 -14.43 -17.96 6.26
C SER A 179 -14.51 -17.21 7.59
N VAL A 180 -13.65 -16.21 7.78
CA VAL A 180 -13.50 -15.45 9.03
C VAL A 180 -13.89 -13.99 8.82
N HIS A 181 -14.26 -13.30 9.91
CA HIS A 181 -14.54 -11.88 9.86
C HIS A 181 -13.36 -11.09 9.26
N PRO A 182 -13.59 -10.13 8.36
CA PRO A 182 -12.51 -9.47 7.59
C PRO A 182 -11.48 -8.78 8.47
N LEU A 183 -11.95 -8.07 9.51
CA LEU A 183 -11.06 -7.44 10.50
C LEU A 183 -10.26 -8.44 11.34
N MET A 184 -10.78 -9.66 11.57
CA MET A 184 -10.03 -10.72 12.26
C MET A 184 -8.96 -11.31 11.34
N SER A 185 -9.26 -11.45 10.04
CA SER A 185 -8.25 -11.80 9.04
C SER A 185 -7.14 -10.74 9.01
N ALA A 186 -7.52 -9.47 8.90
CA ALA A 186 -6.58 -8.35 8.88
C ALA A 186 -5.70 -8.31 10.13
N SER A 187 -6.26 -8.48 11.32
CA SER A 187 -5.50 -8.41 12.57
C SER A 187 -4.48 -9.54 12.71
N ILE A 188 -4.79 -10.74 12.21
CA ILE A 188 -3.84 -11.87 12.19
C ILE A 188 -2.74 -11.63 11.15
N GLN A 189 -3.07 -11.04 10.00
CA GLN A 189 -2.07 -10.61 9.01
C GLN A 189 -1.09 -9.60 9.63
N MET A 190 -1.60 -8.60 10.34
CA MET A 190 -0.78 -7.60 11.04
C MET A 190 0.12 -8.25 12.08
N LEU A 191 -0.44 -9.08 12.97
CA LEU A 191 0.34 -9.73 14.02
C LEU A 191 1.44 -10.61 13.44
N PHE A 192 1.15 -11.39 12.40
CA PHE A 192 2.12 -12.27 11.77
C PHE A 192 3.24 -11.49 11.06
N ALA A 193 2.87 -10.58 10.15
CA ALA A 193 3.86 -9.80 9.40
C ALA A 193 4.71 -8.93 10.33
N GLY A 194 4.09 -8.31 11.34
CA GLY A 194 4.79 -7.54 12.35
C GLY A 194 5.75 -8.38 13.16
N SER A 195 5.34 -9.57 13.61
CA SER A 195 6.22 -10.49 14.34
C SER A 195 7.44 -10.89 13.51
N VAL A 196 7.24 -11.20 12.22
CA VAL A 196 8.34 -11.53 11.30
C VAL A 196 9.28 -10.33 11.14
N GLN A 197 8.75 -9.11 10.99
CA GLN A 197 9.57 -7.90 10.89
C GLN A 197 10.35 -7.60 12.18
N VAL A 198 9.77 -7.80 13.37
CA VAL A 198 10.51 -7.67 14.63
C VAL A 198 11.65 -8.69 14.71
N ILE A 199 11.39 -9.94 14.32
CA ILE A 199 12.43 -10.98 14.28
C ILE A 199 13.54 -10.60 13.29
N LEU A 200 13.20 -10.09 12.11
CA LEU A 200 14.19 -9.60 11.14
C LEU A 200 15.00 -8.43 11.69
N GLY A 201 14.35 -7.45 12.34
CA GLY A 201 15.04 -6.34 13.00
C GLY A 201 16.00 -6.83 14.09
N PHE A 202 15.62 -7.85 14.86
CA PHE A 202 16.52 -8.50 15.81
C PHE A 202 17.76 -9.13 15.13
N ILE A 203 17.54 -9.92 14.07
CA ILE A 203 18.63 -10.58 13.31
C ILE A 203 19.57 -9.56 12.68
N LEU A 204 19.03 -8.43 12.20
CA LEU A 204 19.79 -7.34 11.59
C LEU A 204 20.48 -6.44 12.63
N GLY A 205 20.29 -6.68 13.93
CA GLY A 205 20.91 -5.88 14.99
C GLY A 205 20.29 -4.49 15.18
N GLU A 206 19.08 -4.26 14.65
CA GLU A 206 18.41 -2.96 14.69
C GLU A 206 18.15 -2.45 16.11
N PHE A 207 18.00 -3.36 17.09
CA PHE A 207 17.81 -2.97 18.50
C PHE A 207 18.96 -2.12 19.05
N ASN A 208 20.18 -2.27 18.53
CA ASN A 208 21.32 -1.45 18.94
C ASN A 208 21.22 0.00 18.48
N HIS A 209 20.40 0.26 17.46
CA HIS A 209 20.19 1.58 16.85
C HIS A 209 18.80 2.15 17.13
N LEU A 210 18.00 1.46 17.95
CA LEU A 210 16.66 1.89 18.28
C LEU A 210 16.69 3.13 19.20
N GLN A 211 16.16 4.24 18.72
CA GLN A 211 16.02 5.47 19.49
C GLN A 211 14.54 5.85 19.59
N PHE A 212 14.08 6.13 20.82
CA PHE A 212 12.73 6.65 21.06
C PHE A 212 12.76 8.16 21.11
N THR A 213 12.80 8.79 19.93
CA THR A 213 12.57 10.22 19.80
C THR A 213 11.07 10.52 19.87
N GLN A 214 10.72 11.76 20.20
CA GLN A 214 9.32 12.20 20.20
C GLN A 214 8.69 12.02 18.81
N ASP A 215 9.38 12.42 17.75
CA ASP A 215 8.88 12.34 16.38
C ASP A 215 8.69 10.91 15.89
N GLY A 216 9.65 10.02 16.21
CA GLY A 216 9.55 8.59 15.90
C GLY A 216 8.39 7.93 16.63
N PHE A 217 8.21 8.24 17.92
CA PHE A 217 7.12 7.69 18.71
C PHE A 217 5.75 8.20 18.26
N LEU A 218 5.60 9.50 17.99
CA LEU A 218 4.35 10.09 17.51
C LEU A 218 3.98 9.54 16.13
N SER A 219 4.97 9.38 15.24
CA SER A 219 4.79 8.76 13.93
C SER A 219 4.35 7.30 14.06
N LEU A 220 4.99 6.53 14.95
CA LEU A 220 4.62 5.15 15.23
C LEU A 220 3.19 5.04 15.78
N ALA A 221 2.83 5.87 16.76
CA ALA A 221 1.50 5.91 17.37
C ALA A 221 0.41 6.27 16.34
N TYR A 222 0.67 7.29 15.51
CA TYR A 222 -0.21 7.67 14.42
C TYR A 222 -0.43 6.51 13.45
N LEU A 223 0.65 5.84 13.04
CA LEU A 223 0.59 4.74 12.09
C LEU A 223 -0.06 3.47 12.67
N ILE A 224 0.06 3.20 13.98
CA ILE A 224 -0.68 2.13 14.65
C ILE A 224 -2.18 2.37 14.55
N ILE A 225 -2.64 3.58 14.88
CA ILE A 225 -4.07 3.90 14.95
C ILE A 225 -4.64 4.11 13.55
N PHE A 226 -4.13 5.11 12.83
CA PHE A 226 -4.69 5.52 11.57
C PHE A 226 -4.20 4.62 10.44
N GLY A 227 -2.89 4.51 10.23
CA GLY A 227 -2.33 3.75 9.10
C GLY A 227 -2.72 2.27 9.11
N SER A 228 -2.65 1.62 10.28
CA SER A 228 -2.88 0.18 10.45
C SER A 228 -4.33 -0.15 10.80
N ILE A 229 -4.84 0.26 11.96
CA ILE A 229 -6.17 -0.17 12.42
C ILE A 229 -7.26 0.36 11.49
N PHE A 230 -7.32 1.68 11.28
CA PHE A 230 -8.35 2.27 10.43
C PHE A 230 -8.05 2.10 8.94
N GLY A 231 -6.82 2.34 8.50
CA GLY A 231 -6.40 2.28 7.10
C GLY A 231 -6.46 0.86 6.55
N TYR A 232 -5.68 -0.07 7.10
CA TYR A 232 -5.66 -1.45 6.62
C TYR A 232 -6.96 -2.22 6.92
N GLY A 233 -7.58 -1.96 8.07
CA GLY A 233 -8.92 -2.50 8.36
C GLY A 233 -9.96 -2.07 7.32
N SER A 234 -9.97 -0.79 6.94
CA SER A 234 -10.83 -0.26 5.87
C SER A 234 -10.47 -0.86 4.51
N TYR A 235 -9.18 -1.06 4.24
CA TYR A 235 -8.71 -1.68 2.99
C TYR A 235 -9.25 -3.09 2.80
N ILE A 236 -9.07 -3.96 3.79
CA ILE A 236 -9.57 -5.34 3.70
C ILE A 236 -11.11 -5.36 3.59
N TYR A 237 -11.79 -4.49 4.33
CA TYR A 237 -13.25 -4.36 4.23
C TYR A 237 -13.72 -3.89 2.85
N ALA A 238 -13.10 -2.83 2.31
CA ALA A 238 -13.40 -2.30 0.99
C ALA A 238 -13.07 -3.33 -0.11
N LEU A 239 -11.92 -4.02 0.00
CA LEU A 239 -11.49 -5.04 -0.95
C LEU A 239 -12.48 -6.19 -1.05
N GLU A 240 -13.09 -6.61 0.06
CA GLU A 240 -14.11 -7.65 0.04
C GLU A 240 -15.42 -7.18 -0.62
N HIS A 241 -15.85 -5.94 -0.33
CA HIS A 241 -17.19 -5.44 -0.69
C HIS A 241 -17.27 -4.63 -1.99
N LEU A 242 -16.15 -4.10 -2.48
CA LEU A 242 -16.07 -3.28 -3.68
C LEU A 242 -15.26 -3.97 -4.79
N PRO A 243 -15.44 -3.59 -6.07
CA PRO A 243 -14.59 -4.07 -7.15
C PRO A 243 -13.12 -3.69 -6.92
N LEU A 244 -12.19 -4.58 -7.29
CA LEU A 244 -10.75 -4.35 -7.19
C LEU A 244 -10.33 -3.07 -7.92
N SER A 245 -10.92 -2.83 -9.09
CA SER A 245 -10.69 -1.64 -9.92
C SER A 245 -11.10 -0.32 -9.27
N LEU A 246 -12.09 -0.34 -8.36
CA LEU A 246 -12.48 0.83 -7.59
C LEU A 246 -11.55 1.01 -6.40
N VAL A 247 -11.32 -0.05 -5.64
CA VAL A 247 -10.47 0.01 -4.43
C VAL A 247 -9.09 0.54 -4.80
N SER A 248 -8.46 -0.01 -5.84
CA SER A 248 -7.11 0.38 -6.27
C SER A 248 -6.97 1.86 -6.64
N THR A 249 -8.07 2.58 -6.91
CA THR A 249 -8.02 4.02 -7.20
C THR A 249 -7.61 4.90 -6.02
N TYR A 250 -7.54 4.36 -4.79
CA TYR A 250 -6.95 5.10 -3.66
C TYR A 250 -5.52 5.56 -3.99
N ALA A 251 -4.79 4.75 -4.76
CA ALA A 251 -3.40 5.01 -5.15
C ALA A 251 -3.26 6.26 -6.02
N TYR A 252 -4.35 6.84 -6.52
CA TYR A 252 -4.34 8.10 -7.29
C TYR A 252 -4.49 9.32 -6.40
N ILE A 253 -5.10 9.15 -5.22
CA ILE A 253 -5.33 10.25 -4.28
C ILE A 253 -4.14 10.37 -3.33
N ASN A 254 -3.55 9.24 -2.93
CA ASN A 254 -2.42 9.21 -2.02
C ASN A 254 -1.26 10.15 -2.39
N PRO A 255 -0.76 10.21 -3.65
CA PRO A 255 0.38 11.06 -3.98
C PRO A 255 0.06 12.55 -3.91
N VAL A 256 -1.17 12.95 -4.21
CA VAL A 256 -1.57 14.37 -4.10
C VAL A 256 -1.45 14.82 -2.65
N ILE A 257 -1.91 13.97 -1.72
CA ILE A 257 -1.80 14.23 -0.28
C ILE A 257 -0.35 14.13 0.18
N ALA A 258 0.37 13.08 -0.22
CA ALA A 258 1.76 12.86 0.20
C ALA A 258 2.69 13.97 -0.29
N LEU A 259 2.60 14.39 -1.56
CA LEU A 259 3.39 15.50 -2.11
C LEU A 259 3.08 16.82 -1.40
N PHE A 260 1.80 17.11 -1.15
CA PHE A 260 1.41 18.31 -0.41
C PHE A 260 1.96 18.30 1.02
N LEU A 261 1.82 17.18 1.73
CA LEU A 261 2.29 17.05 3.11
C LEU A 261 3.82 17.02 3.21
N GLY A 262 4.50 16.33 2.30
CA GLY A 262 5.96 16.31 2.22
C GLY A 262 6.53 17.71 1.97
N TRP A 263 5.92 18.47 1.05
CA TRP A 263 6.29 19.86 0.81
C TRP A 263 6.09 20.76 2.05
N VAL A 264 4.93 20.66 2.72
CA VAL A 264 4.60 21.52 3.87
C VAL A 264 5.38 21.16 5.13
N PHE A 265 5.54 19.88 5.45
CA PHE A 265 6.05 19.42 6.74
C PHE A 265 7.51 18.98 6.71
N LEU A 266 8.00 18.47 5.57
CA LEU A 266 9.38 17.99 5.41
C LEU A 266 10.24 18.88 4.53
N ASN A 267 9.68 19.97 3.98
CA ASN A 267 10.34 20.82 2.99
C ASN A 267 10.84 20.04 1.76
N GLU A 268 10.15 18.96 1.38
CA GLU A 268 10.45 18.18 0.16
C GLU A 268 10.32 19.09 -1.08
N GLN A 269 11.30 19.01 -1.99
CA GLN A 269 11.34 19.89 -3.15
C GLN A 269 10.45 19.38 -4.27
N LEU A 270 9.36 20.10 -4.55
CA LEU A 270 8.52 19.84 -5.72
C LEU A 270 9.18 20.41 -6.98
N ASN A 271 10.10 19.65 -7.58
CA ASN A 271 10.70 20.03 -8.85
C ASN A 271 9.71 19.84 -10.02
N LEU A 272 9.96 20.54 -11.13
CA LEU A 272 9.08 20.50 -12.30
C LEU A 272 8.94 19.08 -12.89
N PHE A 273 9.97 18.24 -12.74
CA PHE A 273 9.96 16.86 -13.21
C PHE A 273 8.97 15.98 -12.43
N ILE A 274 8.89 16.12 -11.11
CA ILE A 274 7.92 15.43 -10.26
C ILE A 274 6.50 15.83 -10.65
N VAL A 275 6.27 17.11 -10.93
CA VAL A 275 4.97 17.60 -11.41
C VAL A 275 4.61 16.99 -12.77
N ILE A 276 5.53 17.02 -13.74
CA ILE A 276 5.31 16.44 -15.07
C ILE A 276 5.08 14.91 -14.98
N ALA A 277 5.92 14.21 -14.21
CA ALA A 277 5.79 12.77 -13.97
C ALA A 277 4.44 12.44 -13.34
N SER A 278 4.01 13.22 -12.34
CA SER A 278 2.69 13.07 -11.71
C SER A 278 1.55 13.19 -12.72
N VAL A 279 1.60 14.20 -13.59
CA VAL A 279 0.59 14.38 -14.65
C VAL A 279 0.57 13.20 -15.62
N ILE A 280 1.74 12.73 -16.07
CA ILE A 280 1.86 11.59 -16.99
C ILE A 280 1.33 10.31 -16.34
N ILE A 281 1.73 10.03 -15.09
CA ILE A 281 1.33 8.81 -14.39
C ILE A 281 -0.18 8.82 -14.15
N ILE A 282 -0.75 9.93 -13.67
CA ILE A 282 -2.20 10.10 -13.50
C ILE A 282 -2.92 9.96 -14.85
N GLY A 283 -2.37 10.49 -15.93
CA GLY A 283 -2.92 10.34 -17.28
C GLY A 283 -2.97 8.88 -17.76
N GLY A 284 -1.86 8.14 -17.63
CA GLY A 284 -1.80 6.72 -17.97
C GLY A 284 -2.78 5.86 -17.16
N VAL A 285 -2.91 6.19 -15.88
CA VAL A 285 -3.89 5.64 -14.96
C VAL A 285 -5.34 5.86 -15.44
N VAL A 286 -5.69 7.08 -15.86
CA VAL A 286 -7.04 7.42 -16.32
C VAL A 286 -7.39 6.63 -17.58
N LEU A 287 -6.42 6.46 -18.49
CA LEU A 287 -6.58 5.62 -19.68
C LEU A 287 -6.88 4.15 -19.31
N VAL A 288 -6.19 3.60 -18.30
CA VAL A 288 -6.47 2.25 -17.79
C VAL A 288 -7.89 2.12 -17.26
N LYS A 289 -8.35 3.10 -16.48
CA LYS A 289 -9.71 3.12 -15.93
C LYS A 289 -10.77 3.17 -17.03
N ILE A 290 -10.61 4.06 -18.01
CA ILE A 290 -11.54 4.19 -19.14
C ILE A 290 -11.57 2.90 -19.97
N GLY A 291 -10.41 2.33 -20.25
CA GLY A 291 -10.29 1.08 -21.00
C GLY A 291 -11.02 -0.10 -20.34
N ASN A 292 -10.98 -0.16 -19.00
CA ASN A 292 -11.66 -1.22 -18.26
C ASN A 292 -13.19 -1.01 -18.25
N ASN A 293 -13.66 0.23 -17.98
CA ASN A 293 -15.09 0.55 -17.92
C ASN A 293 -15.82 0.38 -19.26
N LYS A 294 -15.21 0.81 -20.39
CA LYS A 294 -15.82 0.62 -21.72
C LYS A 294 -16.10 -0.84 -22.03
N ARG A 295 -15.27 -1.76 -21.53
CA ARG A 295 -15.43 -3.19 -21.76
C ARG A 295 -16.50 -3.84 -20.88
N THR A 296 -16.66 -3.39 -19.64
CA THR A 296 -17.74 -3.85 -18.75
C THR A 296 -19.12 -3.48 -19.32
N LEU A 297 -19.23 -2.32 -19.97
CA LEU A 297 -20.44 -1.90 -20.67
C LEU A 297 -20.71 -2.74 -21.93
N LEU A 298 -19.68 -3.03 -22.75
CA LEU A 298 -19.81 -3.86 -23.96
C LEU A 298 -20.11 -5.35 -23.68
N LYS A 299 -19.91 -5.85 -22.45
CA LYS A 299 -20.31 -7.21 -22.05
C LYS A 299 -21.74 -7.27 -21.50
N ARG A 300 -22.39 -6.13 -21.26
CA ARG A 300 -23.78 -6.03 -20.79
C ARG A 300 -24.79 -5.86 -21.93
N PHE A 301 -24.31 -5.70 -23.16
CA PHE A 301 -25.05 -5.75 -24.41
C PHE A 301 -24.56 -6.96 -25.20
#